data_AF-G0PCM0-F1
#
_entry.id   AF-G0PCM0-F1
#
_cell.length_a   1.000
_cell.length_b   1.000
_cell.length_c   1.000
_cell.angle_alpha   90.00
_cell.angle_beta   90.00
_cell.angle_gamma   90.00
#
_symmetry.space_group_name_H-M   'P 1'
#
loop_
_entity.id
_entity.type
_entity.pdbx_description
1 polymer ?
#
loop_
_entity_poly.entity_id
_entity_poly.type
_entity_poly.pdbx_seq_one_letter_code
_entity_poly.pdbx_strand_id
1 'polypeptide(L)'
;MSKSTRDDILPSQIVAALFKESEGYSKYREDSKPMYKHFLSCVGLVENDFIYSRVRDDLRCNDLLKQFQNIDRMAGFDFLKGAKQSIFLNRISPALEEAVATEKEIHLQLRDSLRVINAFYENEFEVQRAEFASLGPELEQLQKNRPTDPEMIQHMDKVMNRFTELQRSLKNMIRPGLAAIQAEHLKIFRNCMELYEKQNEQWSQSFALFAQMKPRVLIKTRNGDKKGKADKLGEDDRDM
;
A
#
# COMPACT_ATOMS: atom_id res chain seq x y z
N MET A 1 13.94 -23.87 57.59
CA MET A 1 14.47 -23.67 56.22
C MET A 1 13.32 -23.84 55.23
N SER A 2 12.59 -22.77 54.90
CA SER A 2 11.59 -22.81 53.83
C SER A 2 12.29 -22.47 52.51
N LYS A 3 12.35 -23.45 51.60
CA LYS A 3 12.82 -23.25 50.23
C LYS A 3 11.92 -22.21 49.56
N SER A 4 12.55 -21.14 49.07
CA SER A 4 12.02 -20.20 48.10
C SER A 4 11.28 -20.94 46.98
N THR A 5 9.95 -20.83 46.95
CA THR A 5 9.17 -20.99 45.72
C THR A 5 9.66 -19.92 44.75
N ARG A 6 10.62 -20.26 43.89
CA ARG A 6 10.67 -19.62 42.58
C ARG A 6 9.36 -20.04 41.94
N ASP A 7 8.41 -19.13 41.80
CA ASP A 7 7.24 -19.33 40.99
C ASP A 7 7.74 -19.67 39.58
N ASP A 8 7.77 -20.96 39.25
CA ASP A 8 8.13 -21.43 37.93
C ASP A 8 7.06 -20.93 36.97
N ILE A 9 7.38 -19.84 36.25
CA ILE A 9 6.47 -19.22 35.30
C ILE A 9 6.15 -20.25 34.22
N LEU A 10 4.88 -20.65 34.16
CA LEU A 10 4.42 -21.64 33.19
C LEU A 10 4.43 -21.06 31.77
N PRO A 11 4.79 -21.84 30.73
CA PRO A 11 4.70 -21.39 29.34
C PRO A 11 3.36 -20.73 28.96
N SER A 12 2.22 -21.21 29.45
CA SER A 12 0.91 -20.56 29.25
C SER A 12 0.81 -19.17 29.88
N GLN A 13 1.44 -18.95 31.04
CA GLN A 13 1.51 -17.63 31.67
C GLN A 13 2.37 -16.67 30.84
N ILE A 14 3.44 -17.17 30.22
CA ILE A 14 4.27 -16.40 29.29
C ILE A 14 3.46 -16.00 28.05
N VAL A 15 2.71 -16.94 27.47
CA VAL A 15 1.79 -16.66 26.34
C VAL A 15 0.76 -15.62 26.72
N ALA A 16 0.07 -15.80 27.85
CA ALA A 16 -0.97 -14.89 28.31
C ALA A 16 -0.42 -13.47 28.58
N ALA A 17 0.76 -13.36 29.19
CA ALA A 17 1.40 -12.07 29.44
C ALA A 17 1.73 -11.33 28.14
N LEU A 18 2.32 -12.03 27.16
CA LEU A 18 2.62 -11.44 25.85
C LEU A 18 1.34 -11.03 25.10
N PHE A 19 0.28 -11.81 25.21
CA PHE A 19 -0.99 -11.53 24.52
C PHE A 19 -1.67 -10.29 25.10
N LYS A 20 -1.60 -10.13 26.42
CA LYS A 20 -2.06 -8.92 27.09
C LYS A 20 -1.22 -7.70 26.71
N GLU A 21 0.10 -7.85 26.64
CA GLU A 21 1.02 -6.78 26.22
C GLU A 21 0.79 -6.35 24.76
N SER A 22 0.43 -7.28 23.88
CA SER A 22 0.20 -7.04 22.45
C SER A 22 -1.24 -6.67 22.08
N GLU A 23 -2.17 -6.61 23.04
CA GLU A 23 -3.59 -6.33 22.76
C GLU A 23 -3.79 -5.00 22.01
N GLY A 24 -3.15 -3.93 22.47
CA GLY A 24 -3.21 -2.62 21.80
C GLY A 24 -2.59 -2.64 20.40
N TYR A 25 -1.54 -3.43 20.21
CA TYR A 25 -0.88 -3.61 18.91
C TYR A 25 -1.79 -4.35 17.92
N SER A 26 -2.42 -5.46 18.34
CA SER A 26 -3.38 -6.20 17.52
C SER A 26 -4.62 -5.37 17.18
N LYS A 27 -5.19 -4.69 18.19
CA LYS A 27 -6.35 -3.82 17.97
C LYS A 27 -6.05 -2.72 16.96
N TYR A 28 -4.91 -2.05 17.11
CA TYR A 28 -4.51 -1.03 16.14
C TYR A 28 -4.36 -1.62 14.74
N ARG A 29 -3.74 -2.79 14.57
CA ARG A 29 -3.62 -3.47 13.26
C ARG A 29 -4.98 -3.68 12.61
N GLU A 30 -5.93 -4.23 13.35
CA GLU A 30 -7.28 -4.52 12.84
C GLU A 30 -8.03 -3.25 12.46
N ASP A 31 -8.03 -2.25 13.35
CA ASP A 31 -8.78 -1.00 13.18
C ASP A 31 -8.20 -0.12 12.04
N SER A 32 -6.88 -0.12 11.86
CA SER A 32 -6.20 0.79 10.92
C SER A 32 -5.91 0.19 9.54
N LYS A 33 -5.98 -1.15 9.38
CA LYS A 33 -5.76 -1.81 8.08
C LYS A 33 -6.72 -1.32 6.98
N PRO A 34 -8.05 -1.13 7.22
CA PRO A 34 -8.95 -0.58 6.21
C PRO A 34 -8.57 0.86 5.80
N MET A 35 -8.18 1.70 6.76
CA MET A 35 -7.73 3.07 6.50
C MET A 35 -6.47 3.08 5.65
N TYR A 36 -5.50 2.20 5.95
CA TYR A 36 -4.30 2.05 5.14
C TYR A 36 -4.61 1.62 3.71
N LYS A 37 -5.49 0.63 3.50
CA LYS A 37 -5.92 0.22 2.15
C LYS A 37 -6.57 1.38 1.38
N HIS A 38 -7.40 2.17 2.04
CA HIS A 38 -7.99 3.35 1.43
C HIS A 38 -6.91 4.38 1.07
N PHE A 39 -5.98 4.65 1.98
CA PHE A 39 -4.88 5.58 1.75
C PHE A 39 -4.05 5.20 0.51
N LEU A 40 -3.72 3.91 0.34
CA LEU A 40 -3.02 3.41 -0.85
C LEU A 40 -3.75 3.83 -2.14
N SER A 41 -5.07 3.64 -2.18
CA SER A 41 -5.87 4.01 -3.36
C SER A 41 -5.87 5.52 -3.63
N CYS A 42 -5.85 6.36 -2.57
CA CYS A 42 -5.81 7.81 -2.71
C CYS A 42 -4.50 8.30 -3.34
N VAL A 43 -3.38 7.64 -3.02
CA VAL A 43 -2.06 7.98 -3.56
C VAL A 43 -1.68 7.18 -4.80
N GLY A 44 -2.64 6.49 -5.44
CA GLY A 44 -2.42 5.78 -6.70
C GLY A 44 -1.67 4.44 -6.59
N LEU A 45 -1.57 3.88 -5.39
CA LEU A 45 -0.95 2.59 -5.10
C LEU A 45 -2.01 1.50 -4.88
N VAL A 46 -1.61 0.26 -5.14
CA VAL A 46 -2.34 -0.97 -4.83
C VAL A 46 -1.41 -1.99 -4.17
N GLU A 47 -1.97 -2.98 -3.47
CA GLU A 47 -1.18 -3.99 -2.74
C GLU A 47 -0.15 -4.71 -3.62
N ASN A 48 -0.48 -4.94 -4.90
CA ASN A 48 0.43 -5.59 -5.85
C ASN A 48 1.67 -4.73 -6.22
N ASP A 49 1.68 -3.43 -5.91
CA ASP A 49 2.85 -2.57 -6.15
C ASP A 49 4.03 -2.88 -5.23
N PHE A 50 3.80 -3.63 -4.15
CA PHE A 50 4.85 -4.08 -3.23
C PHE A 50 5.52 -5.40 -3.69
N ILE A 51 5.02 -6.02 -4.77
CA ILE A 51 5.64 -7.21 -5.37
C ILE A 51 6.83 -6.78 -6.24
N TYR A 52 8.04 -7.19 -5.86
CA TYR A 52 9.30 -6.77 -6.50
C TYR A 52 9.37 -7.02 -8.02
N SER A 53 8.66 -8.01 -8.55
CA SER A 53 8.66 -8.36 -9.98
C SER A 53 7.69 -7.53 -10.83
N ARG A 54 6.83 -6.70 -10.22
CA ARG A 54 5.82 -5.94 -10.98
C ARG A 54 6.43 -4.67 -11.56
N VAL A 55 6.38 -4.55 -12.89
CA VAL A 55 6.59 -3.29 -13.61
C VAL A 55 5.24 -2.57 -13.72
N ARG A 56 5.15 -1.33 -13.21
CA ARG A 56 3.97 -0.47 -13.36
C ARG A 56 4.08 0.35 -14.65
N ASP A 57 3.39 -0.10 -15.68
CA ASP A 57 3.30 0.59 -16.98
C ASP A 57 1.97 1.35 -17.17
N ASP A 58 1.01 1.15 -16.28
CA ASP A 58 -0.33 1.75 -16.18
C ASP A 58 -0.35 3.00 -15.26
N LEU A 59 0.70 3.81 -15.36
CA LEU A 59 0.78 5.12 -14.70
C LEU A 59 0.09 6.17 -15.57
N ARG A 60 -0.53 7.18 -14.96
CA ARG A 60 -1.52 8.05 -15.60
C ARG A 60 -0.94 8.85 -16.77
N CYS A 61 0.24 9.42 -16.60
CA CYS A 61 0.92 10.15 -17.68
C CYS A 61 1.41 9.19 -18.77
N ASN A 62 1.84 7.98 -18.40
CA ASN A 62 2.31 7.00 -19.38
C ASN A 62 1.16 6.50 -20.26
N ASP A 63 0.00 6.23 -19.66
CA ASP A 63 -1.20 5.83 -20.39
C ASP A 63 -1.74 6.95 -21.27
N LEU A 64 -1.71 8.20 -20.76
CA LEU A 64 -2.09 9.36 -21.55
C LEU A 64 -1.14 9.56 -22.74
N LEU A 65 0.18 9.42 -22.55
CA LEU A 65 1.16 9.49 -23.64
C LEU A 65 0.88 8.42 -24.71
N LYS A 66 0.61 7.17 -24.30
CA LYS A 66 0.21 6.09 -25.23
C LYS A 66 -1.07 6.44 -25.98
N GLN A 67 -2.08 7.01 -25.31
CA GLN A 67 -3.32 7.44 -25.95
C GLN A 67 -3.07 8.54 -27.00
N PHE A 68 -2.22 9.53 -26.69
CA PHE A 68 -1.85 10.56 -27.66
C PHE A 68 -1.10 10.00 -28.88
N GLN A 69 -0.12 9.11 -28.65
CA GLN A 69 0.58 8.43 -29.73
C GLN A 69 -0.37 7.59 -30.61
N ASN A 70 -1.38 6.97 -30.02
CA ASN A 70 -2.40 6.23 -30.76
C ASN A 70 -3.34 7.14 -31.56
N ILE A 71 -3.76 8.29 -31.00
CA ILE A 71 -4.56 9.29 -31.73
C ILE A 71 -3.79 9.83 -32.94
N ASP A 72 -2.49 10.14 -32.78
CA ASP A 72 -1.63 10.59 -33.88
C ASP A 72 -1.52 9.53 -34.99
N ARG A 73 -1.38 8.26 -34.61
CA ARG A 73 -1.37 7.13 -35.56
C ARG A 73 -2.72 6.91 -36.26
N MET A 74 -3.84 7.04 -35.54
CA MET A 74 -5.19 6.71 -36.04
C MET A 74 -5.84 7.83 -36.86
N ALA A 75 -5.59 9.10 -36.51
CA ALA A 75 -6.26 10.22 -37.16
C ALA A 75 -5.71 10.52 -38.56
N GLY A 76 -4.66 9.80 -38.99
CA GLY A 76 -3.77 10.25 -40.05
C GLY A 76 -3.08 11.54 -39.63
N PHE A 77 -1.94 11.85 -40.23
CA PHE A 77 -1.16 13.06 -39.94
C PHE A 77 -1.96 14.39 -40.01
N ASP A 78 -3.24 14.38 -40.44
CA ASP A 78 -4.16 15.53 -40.53
C ASP A 78 -4.58 16.16 -39.20
N PHE A 79 -4.64 15.42 -38.08
CA PHE A 79 -5.10 15.98 -36.79
C PHE A 79 -4.16 17.02 -36.18
N LEU A 80 -2.86 16.89 -36.49
CA LEU A 80 -1.82 17.78 -36.00
C LEU A 80 -1.14 18.61 -37.10
N LYS A 81 -1.56 18.64 -38.37
CA LYS A 81 -0.81 19.36 -39.42
C LYS A 81 -0.45 20.81 -39.07
N GLY A 82 0.77 21.21 -39.47
CA GLY A 82 1.26 22.59 -39.39
C GLY A 82 1.69 23.00 -37.98
N ALA A 83 1.25 24.18 -37.52
CA ALA A 83 1.66 24.75 -36.23
C ALA A 83 1.30 23.86 -35.02
N LYS A 84 0.27 23.02 -35.13
CA LYS A 84 -0.18 22.12 -34.06
C LYS A 84 0.78 20.93 -33.84
N GLN A 85 1.39 20.40 -34.90
CA GLN A 85 2.39 19.33 -34.83
C GLN A 85 3.64 19.84 -34.15
N SER A 86 4.07 21.05 -34.52
CA SER A 86 5.23 21.70 -33.92
C SER A 86 5.00 21.99 -32.44
N ILE A 87 3.82 22.47 -32.06
CA ILE A 87 3.46 22.67 -30.64
C ILE A 87 3.45 21.32 -29.89
N PHE A 88 2.88 20.28 -30.48
CA PHE A 88 2.83 18.97 -29.85
C PHE A 88 4.25 18.38 -29.66
N LEU A 89 5.03 18.27 -30.73
CA LEU A 89 6.36 17.67 -30.71
C LEU A 89 7.37 18.48 -29.87
N ASN A 90 7.32 19.81 -29.93
CA ASN A 90 8.36 20.64 -29.31
C ASN A 90 7.99 21.13 -27.91
N ARG A 91 6.71 21.09 -27.51
CA ARG A 91 6.27 21.61 -26.20
C ARG A 91 5.51 20.61 -25.36
N ILE A 92 4.66 19.78 -25.98
CA ILE A 92 3.75 18.90 -25.23
C ILE A 92 4.35 17.52 -25.00
N SER A 93 4.97 16.90 -26.01
CA SER A 93 5.67 15.62 -25.86
C SER A 93 6.78 15.71 -24.80
N PRO A 94 7.67 16.72 -24.83
CA PRO A 94 8.72 16.84 -23.81
C PRO A 94 8.16 17.03 -22.39
N ALA A 95 7.12 17.86 -22.24
CA ALA A 95 6.46 18.08 -20.95
C ALA A 95 5.73 16.82 -20.43
N LEU A 96 5.21 15.97 -21.33
CA LEU A 96 4.65 14.67 -20.97
C LEU A 96 5.73 13.67 -20.59
N GLU A 97 6.84 13.61 -21.34
CA GLU A 97 7.96 12.72 -21.04
C GLU A 97 8.56 13.04 -19.66
N GLU A 98 8.73 14.33 -19.34
CA GLU A 98 9.14 14.80 -18.02
C GLU A 98 8.12 14.45 -16.93
N ALA A 99 6.81 14.62 -17.21
CA ALA A 99 5.75 14.23 -16.28
C ALA A 99 5.72 12.71 -16.04
N VAL A 100 5.95 11.88 -17.06
CA VAL A 100 6.05 10.42 -16.95
C VAL A 100 7.26 10.03 -16.09
N ALA A 101 8.43 10.64 -16.32
CA ALA A 101 9.62 10.38 -15.54
C ALA A 101 9.39 10.71 -14.06
N THR A 102 8.77 11.86 -13.80
CA THR A 102 8.52 12.31 -12.43
C THR A 102 7.43 11.49 -11.73
N GLU A 103 6.35 11.12 -12.43
CA GLU A 103 5.33 10.21 -11.88
C GLU A 103 5.94 8.85 -11.50
N LYS A 104 6.84 8.32 -12.32
CA LYS A 104 7.57 7.08 -12.00
C LYS A 104 8.44 7.24 -10.75
N GLU A 105 9.18 8.33 -10.64
CA GLU A 105 10.03 8.60 -9.48
C GLU A 105 9.21 8.74 -8.20
N ILE A 106 8.16 9.57 -8.23
CA ILE A 106 7.27 9.79 -7.07
C ILE A 106 6.59 8.48 -6.67
N HIS A 107 6.10 7.69 -7.63
CA HIS A 107 5.53 6.37 -7.35
C HIS A 107 6.51 5.46 -6.61
N LEU A 108 7.79 5.42 -7.02
CA LEU A 108 8.82 4.64 -6.33
C LEU A 108 9.04 5.15 -4.90
N GLN A 109 9.12 6.47 -4.71
CA GLN A 109 9.30 7.08 -3.38
C GLN A 109 8.12 6.79 -2.45
N LEU A 110 6.88 6.89 -2.96
CA LEU A 110 5.66 6.54 -2.23
C LEU A 110 5.67 5.08 -1.82
N ARG A 111 5.94 4.17 -2.77
CA ARG A 111 6.02 2.72 -2.52
C ARG A 111 7.07 2.41 -1.46
N ASP A 112 8.28 2.98 -1.58
CA ASP A 112 9.37 2.69 -0.66
C ASP A 112 9.08 3.24 0.74
N SER A 113 8.45 4.41 0.85
CA SER A 113 7.99 4.98 2.13
C SER A 113 6.92 4.11 2.80
N LEU A 114 5.94 3.64 2.02
CA LEU A 114 4.83 2.84 2.52
C LEU A 114 5.19 1.38 2.78
N ARG A 115 6.37 0.91 2.35
CA ARG A 115 6.81 -0.48 2.55
C ARG A 115 6.86 -0.86 4.03
N VAL A 116 7.25 0.07 4.91
CA VAL A 116 7.27 -0.16 6.37
C VAL A 116 5.86 -0.45 6.89
N ILE A 117 4.88 0.33 6.46
CA ILE A 117 3.47 0.15 6.85
C ILE A 117 2.89 -1.12 6.19
N ASN A 118 3.29 -1.42 4.96
CA ASN A 118 2.87 -2.64 4.28
C ASN A 118 3.32 -3.88 5.04
N ALA A 119 4.61 -3.95 5.39
CA ALA A 119 5.19 -5.01 6.21
C ALA A 119 4.50 -5.10 7.58
N PHE A 120 4.13 -3.96 8.17
CA PHE A 120 3.34 -3.94 9.38
C PHE A 120 2.00 -4.67 9.23
N TYR A 121 1.29 -4.61 8.09
CA TYR A 121 0.02 -5.34 7.94
C TYR A 121 0.13 -6.73 7.31
N GLU A 122 1.35 -7.20 7.04
CA GLU A 122 1.58 -8.59 6.65
C GLU A 122 1.18 -9.52 7.81
N ASN A 123 0.58 -10.65 7.48
CA ASN A 123 -0.02 -11.58 8.47
C ASN A 123 1.03 -12.30 9.35
N GLU A 124 2.30 -11.90 9.30
CA GLU A 124 3.39 -12.56 10.01
C GLU A 124 3.16 -12.56 11.53
N PHE A 125 2.71 -11.43 12.09
CA PHE A 125 2.44 -11.33 13.52
C PHE A 125 1.32 -12.28 13.96
N GLU A 126 0.20 -12.33 13.23
CA GLU A 126 -0.94 -13.19 13.53
C GLU A 126 -0.57 -14.68 13.41
N VAL A 127 0.21 -15.05 12.38
CA VAL A 127 0.73 -16.41 12.19
C VAL A 127 1.65 -16.81 13.34
N GLN A 128 2.64 -15.99 13.67
CA GLN A 128 3.57 -16.27 14.76
C GLN A 128 2.85 -16.31 16.11
N ARG A 129 1.84 -15.45 16.33
CA ARG A 129 1.03 -15.42 17.54
C ARG A 129 0.21 -16.70 17.70
N ALA A 130 -0.42 -17.19 16.63
CA ALA A 130 -1.18 -18.42 16.66
C ALA A 130 -0.28 -19.65 16.95
N GLU A 131 0.88 -19.72 16.31
CA GLU A 131 1.88 -20.77 16.58
C GLU A 131 2.39 -20.71 18.02
N PHE A 132 2.68 -19.52 18.53
CA PHE A 132 3.12 -19.34 19.91
C PHE A 132 2.05 -19.79 20.92
N ALA A 133 0.77 -19.55 20.62
CA ALA A 133 -0.35 -20.01 21.43
C ALA A 133 -0.43 -21.55 21.50
N SER A 134 -0.18 -22.24 20.38
CA SER A 134 -0.26 -23.71 20.34
C SER A 134 0.92 -24.38 21.05
N LEU A 135 2.12 -23.78 21.00
CA LEU A 135 3.32 -24.35 21.62
C LEU A 135 3.34 -24.26 23.15
N GLY A 136 2.64 -23.28 23.74
CA GLY A 136 2.59 -23.11 25.20
C GLY A 136 2.06 -24.35 25.94
N PRO A 137 0.85 -24.83 25.64
CA PRO A 137 0.30 -26.05 26.23
C PRO A 137 1.13 -27.31 25.94
N GLU A 138 1.69 -27.43 24.73
CA GLU A 138 2.55 -28.56 24.35
C GLU A 138 3.82 -28.60 25.20
N LEU A 139 4.51 -27.47 25.33
CA LEU A 139 5.72 -27.36 26.13
C LEU A 139 5.44 -27.64 27.61
N GLU A 140 4.30 -27.19 28.13
CA GLU A 140 3.88 -27.51 29.50
C GLU A 140 3.68 -29.01 29.72
N GLN A 141 3.05 -29.71 28.76
CA GLN A 141 2.84 -31.14 28.87
C GLN A 141 4.17 -31.91 28.84
N LEU A 142 5.09 -31.52 27.95
CA LEU A 142 6.42 -32.11 27.86
C LEU A 142 7.26 -31.83 29.13
N GLN A 143 7.09 -30.66 29.75
CA GLN A 143 7.78 -30.32 31.00
C GLN A 143 7.20 -31.05 32.22
N LYS A 144 5.87 -31.27 32.25
CA LYS A 144 5.19 -32.05 33.31
C LYS A 144 5.52 -33.54 33.19
N ASN A 145 5.53 -34.07 31.98
CA ASN A 145 5.81 -35.46 31.65
C ASN A 145 7.20 -35.57 31.05
N ARG A 146 8.24 -35.24 31.81
CA ARG A 146 9.62 -35.19 31.30
C ARG A 146 9.96 -36.50 30.56
N PRO A 147 10.19 -36.45 29.24
CA PRO A 147 10.45 -37.63 28.46
C PRO A 147 11.81 -38.24 28.84
N THR A 148 11.87 -39.56 28.86
CA THR A 148 13.12 -40.33 29.03
C THR A 148 13.65 -40.86 27.70
N ASP A 149 12.80 -40.94 26.69
CA ASP A 149 13.17 -41.43 25.36
C ASP A 149 13.96 -40.37 24.58
N PRO A 150 15.11 -40.72 23.95
CA PRO A 150 15.95 -39.76 23.24
C PRO A 150 15.23 -38.94 22.17
N GLU A 151 14.30 -39.55 21.42
CA GLU A 151 13.52 -38.87 20.38
C GLU A 151 12.59 -37.80 20.97
N MET A 152 11.95 -38.11 22.10
CA MET A 152 11.03 -37.19 22.76
C MET A 152 11.78 -36.06 23.50
N ILE A 153 13.01 -36.32 23.95
CA ILE A 153 13.91 -35.27 24.46
C ILE A 153 14.26 -34.28 23.34
N GLN A 154 14.66 -34.79 22.16
CA GLN A 154 14.95 -33.93 21.00
C GLN A 154 13.72 -33.12 20.56
N HIS A 155 12.53 -33.72 20.59
CA HIS A 155 11.28 -33.02 20.32
C HIS A 155 11.03 -31.90 21.32
N MET A 156 11.18 -32.15 22.62
CA MET A 156 11.06 -31.14 23.67
C MET A 156 12.03 -29.97 23.46
N ASP A 157 13.29 -30.24 23.13
CA ASP A 157 14.29 -29.21 22.84
C ASP A 157 13.89 -28.36 21.62
N LYS A 158 13.35 -29.00 20.57
CA LYS A 158 12.86 -28.31 19.37
C LYS A 158 11.67 -27.40 19.70
N VAL A 159 10.69 -27.89 20.45
CA VAL A 159 9.53 -27.10 20.90
C VAL A 159 9.98 -25.92 21.75
N MET A 160 10.92 -26.14 22.68
CA MET A 160 11.42 -25.10 23.58
C MET A 160 12.21 -24.00 22.84
N ASN A 161 13.03 -24.39 21.87
CA ASN A 161 13.75 -23.46 21.00
C ASN A 161 12.77 -22.62 20.19
N ARG A 162 11.80 -23.27 19.52
CA ARG A 162 10.79 -22.56 18.72
C ARG A 162 9.94 -21.63 19.56
N PHE A 163 9.55 -22.04 20.76
CA PHE A 163 8.82 -21.22 21.72
C PHE A 163 9.62 -19.95 22.09
N THR A 164 10.91 -20.11 22.40
CA THR A 164 11.78 -18.99 22.77
C THR A 164 12.03 -18.03 21.60
N GLU A 165 12.21 -18.57 20.39
CA GLU A 165 12.36 -17.80 19.16
C GLU A 165 11.11 -16.95 18.87
N LEU A 166 9.92 -17.56 18.90
CA LEU A 166 8.66 -16.86 18.67
C LEU A 166 8.40 -15.81 19.74
N GLN A 167 8.66 -16.12 21.01
CA GLN A 167 8.54 -15.13 22.09
C GLN A 167 9.43 -13.91 21.82
N ARG A 168 10.68 -14.12 21.41
CA ARG A 168 11.62 -13.04 21.10
C ARG A 168 11.16 -12.25 19.87
N SER A 169 10.73 -12.93 18.81
CA SER A 169 10.26 -12.32 17.58
C SER A 169 9.05 -11.44 17.82
N LEU A 170 8.01 -11.97 18.45
CA LEU A 170 6.79 -11.24 18.80
C LEU A 170 7.07 -10.05 19.73
N LYS A 171 7.95 -10.23 20.73
CA LYS A 171 8.40 -9.12 21.59
C LYS A 171 9.10 -8.03 20.79
N ASN A 172 9.96 -8.40 19.85
CA ASN A 172 10.65 -7.42 19.01
C ASN A 172 9.69 -6.62 18.13
N MET A 173 8.63 -7.24 17.61
CA MET A 173 7.60 -6.57 16.81
C MET A 173 6.81 -5.53 17.63
N ILE A 174 6.52 -5.80 18.91
CA ILE A 174 5.78 -4.87 19.77
C ILE A 174 6.69 -3.90 20.56
N ARG A 175 7.99 -4.19 20.65
CA ARG A 175 9.00 -3.44 21.44
C ARG A 175 9.01 -1.93 21.19
N PRO A 176 8.85 -1.41 19.96
CA PRO A 176 8.80 0.04 19.73
C PRO A 176 7.67 0.72 20.53
N GLY A 177 6.63 -0.02 20.88
CA GLY A 177 5.45 0.47 21.56
C GLY A 177 4.45 1.08 20.57
N LEU A 178 3.17 0.99 20.92
CA LEU A 178 2.08 1.42 20.06
C LEU A 178 2.19 2.89 19.64
N ALA A 179 2.52 3.79 20.58
CA ALA A 179 2.61 5.22 20.30
C ALA A 179 3.71 5.55 19.28
N ALA A 180 4.86 4.86 19.35
CA ALA A 180 5.95 5.08 18.41
C ALA A 180 5.58 4.59 17.00
N ILE A 181 4.94 3.42 16.89
CA ILE A 181 4.45 2.87 15.63
C ILE A 181 3.42 3.82 14.99
N GLN A 182 2.46 4.30 15.78
CA GLN A 182 1.45 5.26 15.32
C GLN A 182 2.09 6.55 14.82
N ALA A 183 3.06 7.09 15.57
CA ALA A 183 3.79 8.29 15.17
C ALA A 183 4.58 8.10 13.87
N GLU A 184 5.22 6.94 13.69
CA GLU A 184 5.92 6.58 12.46
C GLU A 184 4.96 6.47 11.28
N HIS A 185 3.83 5.78 11.45
CA HIS A 185 2.80 5.67 10.40
C HIS A 185 2.27 7.04 9.99
N LEU A 186 1.93 7.91 10.95
CA LEU A 186 1.45 9.26 10.67
C LEU A 186 2.51 10.11 9.94
N LYS A 187 3.78 9.97 10.31
CA LYS A 187 4.89 10.64 9.63
C LYS A 187 5.00 10.18 8.17
N ILE A 188 4.93 8.87 7.93
CA ILE A 188 4.98 8.31 6.58
C ILE A 188 3.78 8.79 5.75
N PHE A 189 2.56 8.77 6.31
CA PHE A 189 1.38 9.27 5.61
C PHE A 189 1.50 10.74 5.25
N ARG A 190 2.00 11.59 6.15
CA ARG A 190 2.24 13.01 5.85
C ARG A 190 3.21 13.19 4.70
N ASN A 191 4.37 12.53 4.75
CA ASN A 191 5.37 12.61 3.69
C ASN A 191 4.81 12.14 2.34
N CYS A 192 3.99 11.09 2.35
CA CYS A 192 3.35 10.59 1.13
C CYS A 192 2.31 11.58 0.57
N MET A 193 1.55 12.26 1.44
CA MET A 193 0.62 13.31 1.01
C MET A 193 1.38 14.48 0.37
N GLU A 194 2.49 14.92 0.96
CA GLU A 194 3.33 16.00 0.39
C GLU A 194 3.89 15.62 -1.00
N LEU A 195 4.36 14.38 -1.16
CA LEU A 195 4.81 13.87 -2.45
C LEU A 195 3.68 13.81 -3.50
N TYR A 196 2.50 13.37 -3.08
CA TYR A 196 1.34 13.28 -3.95
C TYR A 196 0.80 14.67 -4.35
N GLU A 197 0.81 15.64 -3.43
CA GLU A 197 0.47 17.04 -3.73
C GLU A 197 1.42 17.63 -4.77
N LYS A 198 2.74 17.43 -4.59
CA LYS A 198 3.75 17.84 -5.57
C LYS A 198 3.51 17.20 -6.94
N GLN A 199 3.14 15.93 -6.98
CA GLN A 199 2.78 15.24 -8.22
C GLN A 199 1.55 15.86 -8.90
N ASN A 200 0.51 16.16 -8.13
CA ASN A 200 -0.71 16.81 -8.63
C ASN A 200 -0.45 18.21 -9.19
N GLU A 201 0.42 18.99 -8.54
CA GLU A 201 0.84 20.30 -9.03
C GLU A 201 1.56 20.19 -10.38
N GLN A 202 2.49 19.26 -10.49
CA GLN A 202 3.22 18.99 -11.74
C GLN A 202 2.27 18.53 -12.85
N TRP A 203 1.35 17.62 -12.56
CA TRP A 203 0.31 17.24 -13.51
C TRP A 203 -0.47 18.47 -13.99
N SER A 204 -0.92 19.32 -13.07
CA SER A 204 -1.68 20.52 -13.41
C SER A 204 -0.91 21.43 -14.38
N GLN A 205 0.41 21.58 -14.18
CA GLN A 205 1.28 22.36 -15.07
C GLN A 205 1.46 21.70 -16.45
N SER A 206 1.77 20.41 -16.49
CA SER A 206 1.93 19.67 -17.75
C SER A 206 0.62 19.62 -18.55
N PHE A 207 -0.52 19.47 -17.88
CA PHE A 207 -1.84 19.45 -18.50
C PHE A 207 -2.32 20.82 -18.98
N ALA A 208 -1.92 21.92 -18.33
CA ALA A 208 -2.28 23.27 -18.76
C ALA A 208 -1.80 23.59 -20.19
N LEU A 209 -0.68 23.01 -20.64
CA LEU A 209 -0.17 23.18 -22.00
C LEU A 209 -1.13 22.62 -23.06
N PHE A 210 -1.95 21.62 -22.73
CA PHE A 210 -2.94 21.05 -23.64
C PHE A 210 -4.10 22.00 -23.91
N ALA A 211 -4.46 22.86 -22.95
CA ALA A 211 -5.48 23.88 -23.17
C ALA A 211 -5.09 24.83 -24.32
N GLN A 212 -3.79 24.99 -24.60
CA GLN A 212 -3.28 25.81 -25.70
C GLN A 212 -3.52 25.17 -27.09
N MET A 213 -3.74 23.85 -27.17
CA MET A 213 -3.94 23.17 -28.46
C MET A 213 -5.26 23.49 -29.15
N LYS A 214 -6.26 24.06 -28.44
CA LYS A 214 -7.65 24.32 -28.90
C LYS A 214 -8.06 23.30 -29.99
N PRO A 215 -8.18 22.01 -29.64
CA PRO A 215 -8.54 21.01 -30.62
C PRO A 215 -9.91 21.38 -31.18
N ARG A 216 -10.01 21.53 -32.51
CA ARG A 216 -11.31 21.57 -33.17
C ARG A 216 -11.83 20.14 -33.14
N VAL A 217 -12.38 19.73 -32.01
CA VAL A 217 -13.14 18.48 -31.93
C VAL A 217 -14.44 18.75 -32.66
N LEU A 218 -14.40 18.65 -33.99
CA LEU A 218 -15.61 18.37 -34.75
C LEU A 218 -15.99 16.95 -34.37
N ILE A 219 -16.76 16.80 -33.30
CA ILE A 219 -17.56 15.60 -33.11
C ILE A 219 -18.41 15.56 -34.37
N LYS A 220 -18.08 14.69 -35.32
CA LYS A 220 -19.03 14.31 -36.36
C LYS A 220 -20.16 13.64 -35.61
N THR A 221 -21.18 14.40 -35.21
CA THR A 221 -22.48 13.84 -34.89
C THR A 221 -22.82 12.92 -36.03
N ARG A 222 -22.94 11.64 -35.72
CA ARG A 222 -23.32 10.61 -36.67
C ARG A 222 -24.72 10.99 -37.16
N ASN A 223 -24.80 11.69 -38.28
CA ASN A 223 -26.06 11.95 -38.97
C ASN A 223 -26.56 10.59 -39.45
N GLY A 224 -27.33 9.92 -38.61
CA GLY A 224 -27.71 8.53 -38.82
C GLY A 224 -28.80 7.99 -37.91
N ASP A 225 -28.97 8.49 -36.67
CA ASP A 225 -30.09 8.04 -35.82
C ASP A 225 -30.94 9.23 -35.37
N LYS A 226 -32.08 9.38 -36.05
CA LYS A 226 -33.15 10.29 -35.67
C LYS A 226 -33.89 9.72 -34.45
N LYS A 227 -34.05 10.60 -33.44
CA LYS A 227 -35.10 10.62 -32.41
C LYS A 227 -35.06 9.53 -31.32
N GLY A 228 -34.34 9.84 -30.25
CA GLY A 228 -34.64 9.40 -28.88
C GLY A 228 -34.49 10.59 -27.94
N LYS A 229 -35.47 10.83 -27.07
CA LYS A 229 -35.64 12.03 -26.24
C LYS A 229 -34.35 12.43 -25.49
N ALA A 230 -33.93 13.67 -25.66
CA ALA A 230 -33.06 14.33 -24.70
C ALA A 230 -33.93 14.70 -23.49
N ASP A 231 -33.82 13.89 -22.43
CA ASP A 231 -34.29 14.34 -21.12
C ASP A 231 -33.40 15.51 -20.69
N LYS A 232 -34.08 16.63 -20.44
CA LYS A 232 -33.51 17.85 -19.89
C LYS A 232 -32.88 17.51 -18.53
N LEU A 233 -31.55 17.58 -18.44
CA LEU A 233 -30.93 17.90 -17.16
C LEU A 233 -31.01 19.43 -17.05
N GLY A 234 -31.99 19.89 -16.29
CA GLY A 234 -32.13 21.30 -15.94
C GLY A 234 -30.91 21.75 -15.16
N GLU A 235 -30.29 22.81 -15.66
CA GLU A 235 -29.56 23.76 -14.83
C GLU A 235 -30.57 24.41 -13.88
N ASP A 236 -30.32 24.28 -12.59
CA ASP A 236 -30.73 25.11 -11.44
C ASP A 236 -30.02 24.41 -10.26
N ASP A 237 -28.99 24.92 -9.60
CA ASP A 237 -28.84 26.24 -9.01
C ASP A 237 -27.38 26.70 -9.05
N ARG A 238 -27.13 27.87 -9.66
CA ARG A 238 -26.14 28.82 -9.18
C ARG A 238 -26.91 30.00 -8.61
N ASP A 239 -26.48 30.42 -7.43
CA ASP A 239 -26.80 31.67 -6.72
C ASP A 239 -28.14 31.73 -5.94
N MET A 240 -28.12 31.20 -4.72
CA MET A 240 -28.48 31.92 -3.47
C MET A 240 -27.68 31.40 -2.27
#